data_AF-C8VX60-F1
#
_entry.id   AF-C8VX60-F1
#
_cell.length_a   1.000
_cell.length_b   1.000
_cell.length_c   1.000
_cell.angle_alpha   90.00
_cell.angle_beta   90.00
_cell.angle_gamma   90.00
#
_symmetry.space_group_name_H-M   'P 1'
#
loop_
_entity.id
_entity.type
_entity.pdbx_description
1 polymer ?
#
loop_
_entity_poly.entity_id
_entity_poly.type
_entity_poly.pdbx_seq_one_letter_code
_entity_poly.pdbx_strand_id
1 'polypeptide(L)'
;MPLREYRPLTRETDIGQLGEFRIAYYVVCEGQNTEWVYFTWLCNYKRELGIHNAIKIVPLEKTGMHQGWSNPKKLFELAEQKRAELKADANSTYSEGDKFVVVFDLDIYNGPAGAGFTELLLAVKEDEIIVVTNPCFDIWLLLHTPDAYAQHIQGDEQQILYNSKVSNKHTYTSKKASEILGFNTKGNFRCESLLKNVDNAIKEERQICEDEKTMLDRIGCNMGLFITELRKKQFE
;
A
#
# COMPACT_ATOMS: atom_id res chain seq x y z
N MET A 1 3.75 -14.80 -16.95
CA MET A 1 2.84 -13.86 -16.25
C MET A 1 3.70 -13.01 -15.35
N PRO A 2 3.70 -11.68 -15.50
CA PRO A 2 4.57 -10.78 -14.76
C PRO A 2 4.18 -10.67 -13.27
N LEU A 3 2.89 -10.86 -12.98
CA LEU A 3 2.30 -10.77 -11.65
C LEU A 3 1.61 -12.09 -11.27
N ARG A 4 1.78 -12.50 -10.02
CA ARG A 4 1.09 -13.67 -9.43
C ARG A 4 0.16 -13.20 -8.32
N GLU A 5 -1.10 -13.62 -8.35
CA GLU A 5 -2.05 -13.34 -7.28
C GLU A 5 -1.68 -14.07 -6.00
N TYR A 6 -1.60 -13.34 -4.89
CA TYR A 6 -1.58 -13.95 -3.57
C TYR A 6 -2.89 -14.68 -3.29
N ARG A 7 -2.78 -15.91 -2.78
CA ARG A 7 -3.94 -16.70 -2.34
C ARG A 7 -3.74 -17.08 -0.87
N PRO A 8 -4.56 -16.56 0.05
CA PRO A 8 -4.54 -16.95 1.45
C PRO A 8 -4.64 -18.48 1.62
N LEU A 9 -3.86 -19.05 2.54
CA LEU A 9 -3.90 -20.47 2.87
C LEU A 9 -5.18 -20.83 3.63
N THR A 10 -5.63 -19.93 4.50
CA THR A 10 -6.94 -19.99 5.12
C THR A 10 -7.97 -19.62 4.06
N ARG A 11 -8.48 -20.64 3.37
CA ARG A 11 -9.86 -20.58 2.85
C ARG A 11 -10.79 -20.56 4.06
N GLU A 12 -10.73 -19.53 4.89
CA GLU A 12 -11.96 -19.19 5.58
C GLU A 12 -12.95 -18.93 4.47
N THR A 13 -14.00 -19.73 4.50
CA THR A 13 -15.03 -19.86 3.50
C THR A 13 -15.70 -18.52 3.25
N ASP A 14 -15.03 -17.62 2.52
CA ASP A 14 -15.64 -16.66 1.62
C ASP A 14 -16.18 -17.45 0.41
N ILE A 15 -16.88 -18.56 0.68
CA ILE A 15 -17.89 -19.09 -0.22
C ILE A 15 -18.96 -18.02 -0.19
N GLY A 16 -18.75 -17.00 -1.02
CA GLY A 16 -19.81 -16.05 -1.33
C GLY A 16 -20.95 -16.89 -1.84
N GLN A 17 -22.13 -16.63 -1.32
CA GLN A 17 -23.31 -17.16 -1.98
C GLN A 17 -23.24 -16.74 -3.44
N LEU A 18 -23.58 -17.66 -4.34
CA LEU A 18 -23.67 -17.38 -5.77
C LEU A 18 -24.52 -16.11 -5.94
N GLY A 19 -23.95 -15.01 -6.42
CA GLY A 19 -24.66 -13.74 -6.63
C GLY A 19 -24.34 -12.59 -5.67
N GLU A 20 -23.46 -12.74 -4.66
CA GLU A 20 -22.96 -11.57 -3.93
C GLU A 20 -22.09 -10.69 -4.85
N PHE A 21 -22.45 -9.40 -4.97
CA PHE A 21 -21.64 -8.42 -5.66
C PHE A 21 -20.27 -8.33 -4.97
N ARG A 22 -19.20 -8.52 -5.72
CA ARG A 22 -17.83 -8.45 -5.20
C ARG A 22 -17.03 -7.45 -6.01
N ILE A 23 -16.26 -6.61 -5.31
CA ILE A 23 -15.26 -5.73 -5.93
C ILE A 23 -13.89 -6.26 -5.52
N ALA A 24 -13.06 -6.57 -6.51
CA ALA A 24 -11.67 -6.89 -6.28
C ALA A 24 -10.79 -5.63 -6.33
N TYR A 25 -9.87 -5.51 -5.38
CA TYR A 25 -8.82 -4.52 -5.32
C TYR A 25 -7.48 -5.23 -5.56
N TYR A 26 -6.98 -5.14 -6.78
CA TYR A 26 -5.73 -5.73 -7.23
C TYR A 26 -4.56 -4.82 -6.85
N VAL A 27 -3.73 -5.23 -5.89
CA VAL A 27 -2.70 -4.37 -5.29
C VAL A 27 -1.32 -4.68 -5.86
N VAL A 28 -0.70 -3.70 -6.51
CA VAL A 28 0.68 -3.76 -7.03
C VAL A 28 1.57 -2.84 -6.21
N CYS A 29 2.55 -3.41 -5.51
CA CYS A 29 3.48 -2.64 -4.66
C CYS A 29 4.84 -2.41 -5.31
N GLU A 30 5.48 -1.29 -4.97
CA GLU A 30 6.89 -1.00 -5.25
C GLU A 30 7.83 -1.99 -4.55
N GLY A 31 7.74 -2.13 -3.23
CA GLY A 31 8.56 -3.06 -2.48
C GLY A 31 8.04 -4.50 -2.50
N GLN A 32 8.98 -5.46 -2.53
CA GLN A 32 8.68 -6.89 -2.52
C GLN A 32 8.63 -7.51 -1.11
N ASN A 33 9.06 -6.75 -0.11
CA ASN A 33 9.15 -7.22 1.26
C ASN A 33 8.11 -6.50 2.11
N THR A 34 8.34 -5.24 2.45
CA THR A 34 7.58 -4.52 3.47
C THR A 34 6.10 -4.36 3.10
N GLU A 35 5.82 -3.78 1.95
CA GLU A 35 4.48 -3.50 1.44
C GLU A 35 3.77 -4.81 1.09
N TRP A 36 4.46 -5.73 0.41
CA TRP A 36 3.95 -7.07 0.12
C TRP A 36 3.49 -7.80 1.39
N VAL A 37 4.35 -7.84 2.42
CA VAL A 37 4.02 -8.44 3.71
C VAL A 37 2.80 -7.70 4.29
N TYR A 38 2.81 -6.38 4.37
CA TYR A 38 1.67 -5.63 4.92
C TYR A 38 0.34 -5.95 4.22
N PHE A 39 0.30 -5.95 2.88
CA PHE A 39 -0.94 -6.21 2.12
C PHE A 39 -1.37 -7.67 2.15
N THR A 40 -0.45 -8.64 2.26
CA THR A 40 -0.83 -10.04 2.49
C THR A 40 -1.48 -10.22 3.86
N TRP A 41 -0.97 -9.54 4.89
CA TRP A 41 -1.61 -9.49 6.20
C TRP A 41 -2.96 -8.75 6.15
N LEU A 42 -3.06 -7.59 5.49
CA LEU A 42 -4.33 -6.89 5.29
C LEU A 42 -5.40 -7.80 4.63
N CYS A 43 -5.00 -8.56 3.61
CA CYS A 43 -5.84 -9.55 2.94
C CYS A 43 -6.31 -10.65 3.90
N ASN A 44 -5.39 -11.23 4.68
CA ASN A 44 -5.69 -12.33 5.60
C ASN A 44 -6.59 -11.91 6.77
N TYR A 45 -6.52 -10.65 7.20
CA TYR A 45 -7.22 -10.15 8.39
C TYR A 45 -8.33 -9.15 8.07
N LYS A 46 -8.76 -9.04 6.80
CA LYS A 46 -9.73 -8.03 6.34
C LYS A 46 -11.00 -7.95 7.20
N ARG A 47 -11.51 -9.10 7.68
CA ARG A 47 -12.73 -9.18 8.49
C ARG A 47 -12.54 -8.58 9.88
N GLU A 48 -11.41 -8.87 10.53
CA GLU A 48 -11.04 -8.28 11.82
C GLU A 48 -10.81 -6.77 11.71
N LEU A 49 -10.40 -6.32 10.53
CA LEU A 49 -10.22 -4.91 10.21
C LEU A 49 -11.54 -4.20 9.82
N GLY A 50 -12.69 -4.86 9.88
CA GLY A 50 -13.99 -4.27 9.55
C GLY A 50 -14.21 -4.05 8.05
N ILE A 51 -13.45 -4.73 7.18
CA ILE A 51 -13.62 -4.69 5.73
C ILE A 51 -14.68 -5.71 5.32
N HIS A 52 -15.69 -5.25 4.57
CA HIS A 52 -16.86 -6.07 4.19
C HIS A 52 -16.47 -7.27 3.32
N ASN A 53 -17.19 -8.40 3.44
CA ASN A 53 -16.88 -9.65 2.73
C ASN A 53 -16.97 -9.53 1.20
N ALA A 54 -17.76 -8.59 0.70
CA ALA A 54 -17.85 -8.26 -0.72
C ALA A 54 -16.56 -7.64 -1.29
N ILE A 55 -15.67 -7.14 -0.44
CA ILE A 55 -14.40 -6.59 -0.86
C ILE A 55 -13.37 -7.72 -0.85
N LYS A 56 -12.74 -7.93 -2.02
CA LYS A 56 -11.64 -8.86 -2.19
C LYS A 56 -10.36 -8.05 -2.35
N ILE A 57 -9.39 -8.23 -1.45
CA ILE A 57 -8.07 -7.64 -1.58
C ILE A 57 -7.17 -8.69 -2.23
N VAL A 58 -6.54 -8.35 -3.36
CA VAL A 58 -5.72 -9.28 -4.15
C VAL A 58 -4.31 -8.70 -4.30
N PRO A 59 -3.39 -8.96 -3.34
CA PRO A 59 -1.99 -8.60 -3.51
C PRO A 59 -1.38 -9.30 -4.73
N LEU A 60 -0.61 -8.57 -5.53
CA LEU A 60 0.03 -9.05 -6.74
C LEU A 60 1.56 -9.10 -6.58
N GLU A 61 2.11 -10.32 -6.59
CA GLU A 61 3.53 -10.56 -6.46
C GLU A 61 4.23 -10.36 -7.82
N LYS A 62 5.25 -9.51 -7.86
CA LYS A 62 6.11 -9.40 -9.06
C LYS A 62 7.00 -10.64 -9.17
N THR A 63 7.04 -11.24 -10.37
CA THR A 63 7.76 -12.51 -10.60
C THR A 63 8.87 -12.37 -11.65
N GLY A 64 9.84 -13.29 -11.62
CA GLY A 64 10.92 -13.36 -12.61
C GLY A 64 11.69 -12.05 -12.76
N MET A 65 11.87 -11.59 -13.99
CA MET A 65 12.60 -10.36 -14.30
C MET A 65 11.93 -9.06 -13.81
N HIS A 66 10.65 -9.12 -13.41
CA HIS A 66 9.91 -7.95 -12.91
C HIS A 66 10.12 -7.72 -11.41
N GLN A 67 10.82 -8.63 -10.72
CA GLN A 67 11.03 -8.53 -9.27
C GLN A 67 11.69 -7.20 -8.85
N GLY A 68 12.65 -6.73 -9.63
CA GLY A 68 13.34 -5.47 -9.38
C GLY A 68 12.65 -4.21 -9.94
N TRP A 69 11.43 -4.32 -10.48
CA TRP A 69 10.73 -3.14 -11.01
C TRP A 69 10.10 -2.34 -9.88
N SER A 70 10.73 -1.23 -9.52
CA SER A 70 10.25 -0.32 -8.48
C SER A 70 9.70 1.01 -9.01
N ASN A 71 10.05 1.40 -10.23
CA ASN A 71 9.57 2.67 -10.79
C ASN A 71 8.03 2.68 -10.95
N PRO A 72 7.32 3.70 -10.46
CA PRO A 72 5.85 3.78 -10.50
C PRO A 72 5.26 3.64 -11.90
N LYS A 73 5.85 4.25 -12.94
CA LYS A 73 5.37 4.08 -14.33
C LYS A 73 5.33 2.60 -14.74
N LYS A 74 6.34 1.82 -14.33
CA LYS A 74 6.36 0.36 -14.56
C LYS A 74 5.32 -0.38 -13.74
N LEU A 75 4.97 0.10 -12.54
CA LEU A 75 3.90 -0.51 -11.73
C LEU A 75 2.54 -0.33 -12.41
N PHE A 76 2.26 0.84 -12.99
CA PHE A 76 1.06 1.07 -13.81
C PHE A 76 1.05 0.17 -15.06
N GLU A 77 2.17 0.04 -15.77
CA GLU A 77 2.28 -0.90 -16.90
C GLU A 77 1.99 -2.35 -16.48
N LEU A 78 2.42 -2.76 -15.29
CA LEU A 78 2.12 -4.09 -14.73
C LEU A 78 0.63 -4.24 -14.38
N ALA A 79 0.02 -3.22 -13.78
CA ALA A 79 -1.42 -3.21 -13.51
C ALA A 79 -2.23 -3.38 -14.81
N GLU A 80 -1.86 -2.65 -15.87
CA GLU A 80 -2.47 -2.76 -17.19
C GLU A 80 -2.32 -4.14 -17.83
N GLN A 81 -1.12 -4.73 -17.75
CA GLN A 81 -0.88 -6.09 -18.23
C GLN A 81 -1.75 -7.10 -17.47
N LYS A 82 -1.85 -6.97 -16.14
CA LYS A 82 -2.68 -7.85 -15.33
C LYS A 82 -4.17 -7.68 -15.65
N ARG A 83 -4.64 -6.45 -15.88
CA ARG A 83 -5.99 -6.16 -16.35
C ARG A 83 -6.29 -6.87 -17.67
N ALA A 84 -5.41 -6.74 -18.65
CA ALA A 84 -5.57 -7.40 -19.95
C ALA A 84 -5.59 -8.94 -19.82
N GLU A 85 -4.72 -9.51 -18.98
CA GLU A 85 -4.71 -10.94 -18.65
C GLU A 85 -6.04 -11.39 -18.06
N LEU A 86 -6.56 -10.66 -17.06
CA LEU A 86 -7.83 -10.96 -16.40
C LEU A 86 -9.03 -10.85 -17.34
N LYS A 87 -9.01 -9.93 -18.31
CA LYS A 87 -10.07 -9.82 -19.34
C LYS A 87 -10.03 -10.96 -20.36
N ALA A 88 -8.84 -11.48 -20.65
CA ALA A 88 -8.63 -12.54 -21.62
C ALA A 88 -8.88 -13.95 -21.05
N ASP A 89 -8.74 -14.14 -19.73
CA ASP A 89 -9.00 -15.43 -19.08
C ASP A 89 -10.50 -15.68 -18.90
N ALA A 90 -11.02 -16.68 -19.63
CA ALA A 90 -12.42 -17.09 -19.56
C ALA A 90 -12.88 -17.61 -18.17
N ASN A 91 -11.94 -17.96 -17.29
CA ASN A 91 -12.23 -18.37 -15.91
C ASN A 91 -12.07 -17.24 -14.89
N SER A 92 -11.71 -16.04 -15.36
CA SER A 92 -11.57 -14.87 -14.51
C SER A 92 -12.92 -14.44 -13.93
N THR A 93 -12.87 -13.93 -12.70
CA THR A 93 -14.02 -13.29 -12.03
C THR A 93 -13.96 -11.77 -12.10
N TYR A 94 -13.04 -11.25 -12.93
CA TYR A 94 -12.83 -9.82 -13.09
C TYR A 94 -14.10 -9.12 -13.60
N SER A 95 -14.35 -7.93 -13.06
CA SER A 95 -15.38 -7.02 -13.54
C SER A 95 -14.80 -5.63 -13.78
N GLU A 96 -15.42 -4.82 -14.63
CA GLU A 96 -15.01 -3.41 -14.82
C GLU A 96 -15.22 -2.55 -13.55
N GLY A 97 -15.91 -3.08 -12.53
CA GLY A 97 -16.02 -2.44 -11.22
C GLY A 97 -14.82 -2.69 -10.31
N ASP A 98 -13.95 -3.65 -10.65
CA ASP A 98 -12.72 -3.93 -9.92
C ASP A 98 -11.74 -2.77 -10.03
N LYS A 99 -10.84 -2.67 -9.04
CA LYS A 99 -9.89 -1.56 -8.91
C LYS A 99 -8.45 -2.07 -8.91
N PHE A 100 -7.56 -1.29 -9.50
CA PHE A 100 -6.11 -1.50 -9.42
C PHE A 100 -5.50 -0.50 -8.46
N VAL A 101 -4.88 -0.99 -7.39
CA VAL A 101 -4.23 -0.17 -6.37
C VAL A 101 -2.73 -0.20 -6.63
N VAL A 102 -2.13 0.95 -6.92
CA VAL A 102 -0.70 1.08 -7.17
C VAL A 102 -0.05 1.76 -5.97
N VAL A 103 0.85 1.03 -5.30
CA VAL A 103 1.46 1.44 -4.02
C VAL A 103 2.94 1.74 -4.24
N PHE A 104 3.39 2.96 -3.93
CA PHE A 104 4.79 3.35 -4.12
C PHE A 104 5.23 4.52 -3.23
N ASP A 105 6.54 4.65 -3.06
CA ASP A 105 7.17 5.74 -2.31
C ASP A 105 7.41 6.95 -3.23
N LEU A 106 7.27 8.17 -2.69
CA LEU A 106 7.48 9.41 -3.45
C LEU A 106 8.94 9.87 -3.49
N ASP A 107 9.85 9.18 -2.81
CA ASP A 107 11.25 9.61 -2.67
C ASP A 107 11.98 9.78 -4.02
N ILE A 108 11.63 8.97 -5.02
CA ILE A 108 12.18 9.08 -6.38
C ILE A 108 11.76 10.36 -7.12
N TYR A 109 10.70 11.03 -6.66
CA TYR A 109 10.15 12.25 -7.25
C TYR A 109 10.64 13.52 -6.57
N ASN A 110 11.50 13.39 -5.56
CA ASN A 110 12.12 14.54 -4.91
C ASN A 110 12.95 15.37 -5.91
N GLY A 111 12.86 16.69 -5.79
CA GLY A 111 13.62 17.62 -6.63
C GLY A 111 13.15 17.65 -8.10
N PRO A 112 14.07 17.65 -9.10
CA PRO A 112 13.71 17.83 -10.51
C PRO A 112 12.75 16.76 -11.08
N ALA A 113 12.65 15.60 -10.43
CA ALA A 113 11.76 14.52 -10.85
C ALA A 113 10.28 14.78 -10.54
N GLY A 114 9.94 15.79 -9.73
CA GLY A 114 8.57 16.09 -9.32
C GLY A 114 7.60 16.35 -10.49
N ALA A 115 8.07 16.91 -11.60
CA ALA A 115 7.26 17.07 -12.81
C ALA A 115 6.72 15.73 -13.34
N GLY A 116 7.50 14.66 -13.22
CA GLY A 116 7.10 13.30 -13.62
C GLY A 116 6.00 12.69 -12.74
N PHE A 117 5.86 13.16 -11.49
CA PHE A 117 4.76 12.76 -10.62
C PHE A 117 3.45 13.46 -11.03
N THR A 118 3.50 14.75 -11.34
CA THR A 118 2.33 15.47 -11.88
C THR A 118 1.81 14.83 -13.16
N GLU A 119 2.70 14.45 -14.09
CA GLU A 119 2.31 13.70 -15.30
C GLU A 119 1.68 12.36 -14.96
N LEU A 120 2.21 11.65 -13.97
CA LEU A 120 1.66 10.37 -13.52
C LEU A 120 0.25 10.53 -12.96
N LEU A 121 0.00 11.54 -12.11
CA LEU A 121 -1.33 11.82 -11.56
C LEU A 121 -2.38 12.10 -12.65
N LEU A 122 -1.97 12.76 -13.75
CA LEU A 122 -2.85 13.04 -14.89
C LEU A 122 -3.16 11.80 -15.75
N ALA A 123 -2.32 10.77 -15.67
CA ALA A 123 -2.45 9.54 -16.46
C ALA A 123 -3.24 8.43 -15.73
N VAL A 124 -3.57 8.63 -14.45
CA VAL A 124 -4.29 7.66 -13.61
C VAL A 124 -5.71 7.46 -14.14
N LYS A 125 -6.10 6.20 -14.27
CA LYS A 125 -7.43 5.82 -14.75
C LYS A 125 -8.46 5.85 -13.62
N GLU A 126 -9.74 5.92 -13.99
CA GLU A 126 -10.87 5.97 -13.04
C GLU A 126 -10.96 4.71 -12.13
N ASP A 127 -10.46 3.58 -12.60
CA ASP A 127 -10.39 2.34 -11.83
C ASP A 127 -9.05 2.09 -11.15
N GLU A 128 -8.13 3.05 -11.23
CA GLU A 128 -6.86 3.03 -10.53
C GLU A 128 -6.91 3.89 -9.28
N ILE A 129 -6.28 3.38 -8.22
CA ILE A 129 -6.13 4.06 -6.94
C ILE A 129 -4.65 4.14 -6.64
N ILE A 130 -4.16 5.34 -6.32
CA ILE A 130 -2.78 5.53 -5.88
C ILE A 130 -2.75 5.52 -4.35
N VAL A 131 -1.88 4.67 -3.81
CA VAL A 131 -1.49 4.74 -2.40
C VAL A 131 -0.01 5.11 -2.34
N VAL A 132 0.30 6.25 -1.74
CA VAL A 132 1.65 6.81 -1.70
C VAL A 132 2.10 7.09 -0.28
N THR A 133 3.42 6.96 -0.10
CA THR A 133 4.12 7.31 1.13
C THR A 133 5.30 8.23 0.83
N ASN A 134 5.52 9.23 1.69
CA ASN A 134 6.66 10.13 1.58
C ASN A 134 7.30 10.34 2.96
N PRO A 135 8.60 10.05 3.14
CA PRO A 135 9.55 9.56 2.13
C PRO A 135 9.41 8.07 1.79
N CYS A 136 8.89 7.25 2.71
CA CYS A 136 8.82 5.80 2.48
C CYS A 136 7.75 5.11 3.33
N PHE A 137 7.39 3.89 2.95
CA PHE A 137 6.34 3.10 3.60
C PHE A 137 6.55 2.85 5.11
N ASP A 138 7.80 2.96 5.58
CA ASP A 138 8.13 2.89 7.01
C ASP A 138 7.40 3.96 7.85
N ILE A 139 6.97 5.08 7.24
CA ILE A 139 6.11 6.07 7.91
C ILE A 139 4.77 5.46 8.29
N TRP A 140 4.10 4.79 7.36
CA TRP A 140 2.84 4.11 7.64
C TRP A 140 3.00 3.09 8.77
N LEU A 141 4.11 2.34 8.79
CA LEU A 141 4.38 1.39 9.87
C LEU A 141 4.54 2.08 11.22
N LEU A 142 5.26 3.21 11.28
CA LEU A 142 5.43 4.01 12.49
C LEU A 142 4.10 4.51 13.06
N LEU A 143 3.14 4.90 12.21
CA LEU A 143 1.84 5.42 12.66
C LEU A 143 1.02 4.41 13.47
N HIS A 144 1.36 3.12 13.45
CA HIS A 144 0.70 2.10 14.27
C HIS A 144 1.09 2.18 15.76
N THR A 145 2.09 2.99 16.15
CA THR A 145 2.42 3.19 17.56
C THR A 145 1.57 4.30 18.19
N PRO A 146 1.22 4.19 19.49
CA PRO A 146 0.44 5.22 20.17
C PRO A 146 1.10 6.61 20.09
N ASP A 147 0.31 7.62 19.72
CA ASP A 147 0.75 9.02 19.57
C ASP A 147 2.00 9.17 18.67
N ALA A 148 2.10 8.33 17.63
CA ALA A 148 3.25 8.26 16.73
C ALA A 148 3.68 9.61 16.17
N TYR A 149 2.74 10.49 15.82
CA TYR A 149 3.09 11.81 15.30
C TYR A 149 3.85 12.60 16.36
N ALA A 150 3.27 12.77 17.55
CA ALA A 150 3.85 13.57 18.61
C ALA A 150 5.16 12.99 19.16
N GLN A 151 5.27 11.65 19.23
CA GLN A 151 6.43 11.00 19.84
C GLN A 151 7.58 10.75 18.86
N HIS A 152 7.30 10.60 17.57
CA HIS A 152 8.29 10.07 16.62
C HIS A 152 8.45 10.91 15.36
N ILE A 153 7.52 11.81 15.03
CA ILE A 153 7.57 12.60 13.79
C ILE A 153 7.78 14.09 14.11
N GLN A 154 7.01 14.62 15.06
CA GLN A 154 7.03 16.02 15.43
C GLN A 154 8.41 16.44 15.95
N GLY A 155 9.00 17.45 15.33
CA GLY A 155 10.35 17.95 15.63
C GLY A 155 11.49 17.22 14.92
N ASP A 156 11.20 16.16 14.17
CA ASP A 156 12.18 15.39 13.38
C ASP A 156 11.83 15.33 11.88
N GLU A 157 10.89 16.18 11.44
CA GLU A 157 10.29 16.09 10.11
C GLU A 157 11.32 16.26 8.99
N GLN A 158 12.30 17.14 9.18
CA GLN A 158 13.33 17.38 8.18
C GLN A 158 14.24 16.16 7.98
N GLN A 159 14.64 15.48 9.06
CA GLN A 159 15.51 14.30 8.94
C GLN A 159 14.74 13.12 8.35
N ILE A 160 13.49 12.96 8.77
CA ILE A 160 12.58 11.97 8.22
C ILE A 160 12.41 12.22 6.72
N LEU A 161 11.98 13.41 6.30
CA LEU A 161 11.72 13.72 4.89
C LEU A 161 12.99 13.58 4.03
N TYR A 162 14.15 14.00 4.54
CA TYR A 162 15.42 13.83 3.83
C TYR A 162 15.85 12.36 3.68
N ASN A 163 15.41 11.49 4.60
CA ASN A 163 15.52 10.03 4.55
C ASN A 163 16.89 9.47 4.12
N SER A 164 17.97 10.10 4.57
CA SER A 164 19.33 9.72 4.17
C SER A 164 19.66 8.25 4.42
N LYS A 165 20.45 7.65 3.53
CA LYS A 165 21.00 6.30 3.75
C LYS A 165 21.96 6.31 4.94
N VAL A 166 21.64 5.55 5.99
CA VAL A 166 22.47 5.44 7.21
C VAL A 166 23.25 4.13 7.29
N SER A 167 22.91 3.15 6.45
CA SER A 167 23.67 1.91 6.27
C SER A 167 23.34 1.26 4.93
N ASN A 168 23.99 0.13 4.62
CA ASN A 168 23.65 -0.66 3.43
C ASN A 168 22.22 -1.24 3.47
N LYS A 169 21.59 -1.31 4.65
CA LYS A 169 20.27 -1.91 4.84
C LYS A 169 19.17 -0.91 5.19
N HIS A 170 19.53 0.29 5.63
CA HIS A 170 18.59 1.26 6.18
C HIS A 170 18.84 2.69 5.70
N THR A 171 17.74 3.37 5.44
CA THR A 171 17.60 4.82 5.49
C THR A 171 17.33 5.29 6.92
N TYR A 172 17.38 6.60 7.16
CA TYR A 172 17.06 7.19 8.47
C TYR A 172 15.68 6.74 8.96
N THR A 173 14.65 6.89 8.14
CA THR A 173 13.26 6.57 8.50
C THR A 173 13.07 5.07 8.73
N SER A 174 13.62 4.20 7.87
CA SER A 174 13.51 2.75 8.08
C SER A 174 14.28 2.23 9.28
N LYS A 175 15.42 2.85 9.63
CA LYS A 175 16.14 2.54 10.89
C LYS A 175 15.30 2.95 12.10
N LYS A 176 14.80 4.20 12.09
CA LYS A 176 13.94 4.75 13.16
C LYS A 176 12.71 3.88 13.38
N ALA A 177 12.02 3.49 12.31
CA ALA A 177 10.89 2.57 12.34
C ALA A 177 11.27 1.21 12.94
N SER A 178 12.38 0.63 12.49
CA SER A 178 12.83 -0.67 13.01
C SER A 178 13.15 -0.64 14.51
N GLU A 179 13.76 0.45 15.00
CA GLU A 179 14.10 0.63 16.41
C GLU A 179 12.84 0.81 17.29
N ILE A 180 11.88 1.61 16.84
CA ILE A 180 10.63 1.89 17.57
C ILE A 180 9.71 0.67 17.59
N LEU A 181 9.58 -0.02 16.45
CA LEU A 181 8.68 -1.16 16.30
C LEU A 181 9.27 -2.46 16.88
N GLY A 182 10.58 -2.49 17.16
CA GLY A 182 11.27 -3.65 17.71
C GLY A 182 11.47 -4.80 16.72
N PHE A 183 11.34 -4.55 15.42
CA PHE A 183 11.61 -5.54 14.36
C PHE A 183 12.18 -4.88 13.10
N ASN A 184 12.84 -5.66 12.24
CA ASN A 184 13.37 -5.15 10.97
C ASN A 184 12.24 -4.99 9.93
N THR A 185 11.95 -3.75 9.55
CA THR A 185 10.88 -3.43 8.58
C THR A 185 11.17 -3.88 7.16
N LYS A 186 12.45 -4.13 6.80
CA LYS A 186 12.87 -4.59 5.47
C LYS A 186 12.92 -6.12 5.34
N GLY A 187 12.62 -6.85 6.41
CA GLY A 187 12.58 -8.30 6.46
C GLY A 187 11.17 -8.87 6.43
N ASN A 188 11.05 -10.18 6.69
CA ASN A 188 9.77 -10.82 6.98
C ASN A 188 9.41 -10.56 8.45
N PHE A 189 8.46 -9.65 8.70
CA PHE A 189 8.01 -9.32 10.05
C PHE A 189 6.56 -9.77 10.29
N ARG A 190 6.20 -9.90 11.57
CA ARG A 190 4.84 -10.23 11.97
C ARG A 190 4.02 -8.95 12.06
N CYS A 191 3.00 -8.80 11.21
CA CYS A 191 2.11 -7.64 11.23
C CYS A 191 0.97 -7.73 12.23
N GLU A 192 0.78 -8.84 12.97
CA GLU A 192 -0.38 -9.03 13.87
C GLU A 192 -0.56 -7.86 14.85
N SER A 193 0.53 -7.36 15.44
CA SER A 193 0.48 -6.22 16.35
C SER A 193 0.16 -4.91 15.63
N LEU A 194 0.69 -4.71 14.42
CA LEU A 194 0.36 -3.55 13.60
C LEU A 194 -1.13 -3.56 13.24
N LEU A 195 -1.66 -4.68 12.76
CA LEU A 195 -3.05 -4.76 12.31
C LEU A 195 -4.06 -4.44 13.41
N LYS A 196 -3.76 -4.82 14.66
CA LYS A 196 -4.59 -4.45 15.84
C LYS A 196 -4.63 -2.95 16.10
N ASN A 197 -3.64 -2.21 15.60
CA ASN A 197 -3.50 -0.77 15.80
C ASN A 197 -3.76 0.04 14.51
N VAL A 198 -4.39 -0.56 13.49
CA VAL A 198 -4.72 0.14 12.24
C VAL A 198 -5.57 1.39 12.47
N ASP A 199 -6.51 1.34 13.42
CA ASP A 199 -7.33 2.51 13.76
C ASP A 199 -6.51 3.66 14.36
N ASN A 200 -5.46 3.32 15.11
CA ASN A 200 -4.49 4.31 15.58
C ASN A 200 -3.70 4.89 14.41
N ALA A 201 -3.23 4.05 13.49
CA ALA A 201 -2.52 4.52 12.30
C ALA A 201 -3.37 5.47 11.44
N ILE A 202 -4.66 5.14 11.22
CA ILE A 202 -5.62 6.02 10.52
C ILE A 202 -5.82 7.35 11.25
N LYS A 203 -5.85 7.34 12.58
CA LYS A 203 -5.97 8.58 13.38
C LYS A 203 -4.71 9.43 13.28
N GLU A 204 -3.53 8.82 13.41
CA GLU A 204 -2.25 9.52 13.37
C GLU A 204 -1.89 10.01 11.95
N GLU A 205 -2.34 9.32 10.90
CA GLU A 205 -2.18 9.74 9.50
C GLU A 205 -2.74 11.15 9.24
N ARG A 206 -3.82 11.53 9.93
CA ARG A 206 -4.43 12.88 9.83
C ARG A 206 -3.53 14.02 10.30
N GLN A 207 -2.45 13.71 11.01
CA GLN A 207 -1.46 14.70 11.47
C GLN A 207 -0.36 14.94 10.42
N ILE A 208 -0.28 14.11 9.38
CA ILE A 208 0.66 14.26 8.26
C ILE A 208 -0.11 14.54 6.95
N CYS A 209 0.59 14.68 5.83
CA CYS A 209 -0.06 14.97 4.56
C CYS A 209 -0.80 13.73 4.02
N GLU A 210 -2.12 13.83 3.85
CA GLU A 210 -2.96 12.78 3.26
C GLU A 210 -3.24 12.97 1.75
N ASP A 211 -3.12 14.21 1.25
CA ASP A 211 -3.41 14.54 -0.15
C ASP A 211 -2.21 14.24 -1.05
N GLU A 212 -2.33 13.26 -1.95
CA GLU A 212 -1.27 12.86 -2.87
C GLU A 212 -0.79 14.03 -3.74
N LYS A 213 -1.64 15.01 -4.06
CA LYS A 213 -1.31 16.14 -4.93
C LYS A 213 -0.39 17.16 -4.26
N THR A 214 -0.32 17.15 -2.93
CA THR A 214 0.50 18.10 -2.14
C THR A 214 1.57 17.40 -1.31
N MET A 215 1.74 16.08 -1.48
CA MET A 215 2.60 15.25 -0.64
C MET A 215 4.09 15.36 -0.97
N LEU A 216 4.48 15.73 -2.19
CA LEU A 216 5.89 15.67 -2.64
C LEU A 216 6.91 16.33 -1.71
N ASP A 217 6.56 17.50 -1.15
CA ASP A 217 7.48 18.27 -0.29
C ASP A 217 7.17 18.10 1.21
N ARG A 218 6.40 17.07 1.59
CA ARG A 218 5.89 16.86 2.95
C ARG A 218 5.97 15.39 3.34
N ILE A 219 6.16 15.12 4.63
CA ILE A 219 5.90 13.77 5.15
C ILE A 219 4.42 13.47 4.95
N GLY A 220 4.10 12.32 4.37
CA GLY A 220 2.73 11.96 4.06
C GLY A 220 2.50 10.49 3.81
N CYS A 221 1.22 10.12 3.90
CA CYS A 221 0.68 8.81 3.63
C CYS A 221 -0.82 8.94 3.39
N ASN A 222 -1.38 8.15 2.47
CA ASN A 222 -2.83 8.06 2.23
C ASN A 222 -3.35 6.62 2.36
N MET A 223 -2.64 5.76 3.09
CA MET A 223 -3.00 4.37 3.28
C MET A 223 -4.19 4.22 4.23
N GLY A 224 -4.30 5.06 5.25
CA GLY A 224 -5.45 5.11 6.15
C GLY A 224 -6.72 5.59 5.45
N LEU A 225 -6.61 6.54 4.52
CA LEU A 225 -7.70 6.91 3.61
C LEU A 225 -8.16 5.70 2.77
N PHE A 226 -7.22 4.96 2.19
CA PHE A 226 -7.53 3.75 1.41
C PHE A 226 -8.22 2.68 2.25
N ILE A 227 -7.69 2.34 3.44
CA ILE A 227 -8.34 1.37 4.35
C ILE A 227 -9.74 1.85 4.75
N THR A 228 -9.91 3.15 4.99
CA THR A 228 -11.21 3.75 5.30
C THR A 228 -12.19 3.59 4.13
N GLU A 229 -11.74 3.73 2.87
CA GLU A 229 -12.55 3.44 1.68
C GLU A 229 -13.01 1.98 1.65
N LEU A 230 -12.09 1.03 1.89
CA LEU A 230 -12.41 -0.40 1.93
C LEU A 230 -13.47 -0.74 3.00
N ARG A 231 -13.50 0.00 4.11
CA ARG A 231 -14.50 -0.14 5.18
C ARG A 231 -15.84 0.51 4.86
N LYS A 232 -15.87 1.56 4.04
CA LYS A 232 -17.07 2.36 3.72
C LYS A 232 -18.05 1.66 2.80
N LYS A 233 -17.62 0.70 1.98
CA LYS A 233 -18.49 -0.03 1.02
C LYS A 233 -19.45 -0.98 1.75
N GLN A 234 -20.35 -0.40 2.53
CA GLN A 234 -21.66 -0.94 2.84
C GLN A 234 -22.50 -0.74 1.58
N PHE A 235 -23.11 -1.79 1.06
CA PHE A 235 -24.13 -1.64 0.04
C PHE A 235 -25.30 -0.93 0.70
N GLU A 236 -25.53 0.33 0.34
CA GLU A 236 -26.88 0.90 0.38
C GLU A 236 -27.71 0.31 -0.77
#